data_AF-A0A954TNV4-F1
#
_entry.id   AF-A0A954TNV4-F1
#
_cell.length_a   1.000
_cell.length_b   1.000
_cell.length_c   1.000
_cell.angle_alpha   90.00
_cell.angle_beta   90.00
_cell.angle_gamma   90.00
#
_symmetry.space_group_name_H-M   'P 1'
#
loop_
_entity.id
_entity.type
_entity.pdbx_description
1 polymer ?
#
loop_
_entity_poly.entity_id
_entity_poly.type
_entity_poly.pdbx_seq_one_letter_code
_entity_poly.pdbx_strand_id
1 'polypeptide(L)'
;MKQLFGCLLLACVFVGPIVAGDWDANDDSFDPNIHSVVIGDRSWLGDPSPFVFTELSRRGYTHVNATNYEGFDPSVAISLMVPNPLGDTSSPHGGMLMMNKDQTLVFIKHVTDLLKAEEKDSEKRIEIKSAFKGADWALVSKHDDSGQLIVQLENKTADKTDVYRFTANASKKLLGAIRHSLKKLDAKDAPQ
;
A
#
# COMPACT_ATOMS: atom_id res chain seq x y z
N MET A 1 -5.03 10.49 -68.74
CA MET A 1 -4.31 9.99 -67.55
C MET A 1 -4.40 11.05 -66.46
N LYS A 2 -5.17 10.81 -65.39
CA LYS A 2 -5.32 11.72 -64.25
C LYS A 2 -4.67 11.06 -63.04
N GLN A 3 -3.62 11.68 -62.49
CA GLN A 3 -2.96 11.24 -61.25
C GLN A 3 -3.72 11.83 -60.05
N LEU A 4 -4.25 10.95 -59.20
CA LEU A 4 -4.76 11.31 -57.87
C LEU A 4 -3.56 11.47 -56.92
N PHE A 5 -3.37 12.67 -56.40
CA PHE A 5 -2.53 12.92 -55.23
C PHE A 5 -3.23 12.39 -53.98
N GLY A 6 -2.73 11.29 -53.44
CA GLY A 6 -3.12 10.76 -52.14
C GLY A 6 -2.42 11.54 -51.03
N CYS A 7 -3.18 12.35 -50.28
CA CYS A 7 -2.72 12.87 -49.00
C CYS A 7 -2.73 11.72 -47.98
N LEU A 8 -1.53 11.20 -47.69
CA LEU A 8 -1.28 10.27 -46.61
C LEU A 8 -1.51 11.02 -45.28
N LEU A 9 -2.60 10.70 -44.58
CA LEU A 9 -2.86 11.15 -43.23
C LEU A 9 -1.87 10.47 -42.28
N LEU A 10 -0.81 11.20 -41.89
CA LEU A 10 0.01 10.83 -40.74
C LEU A 10 -0.80 11.08 -39.47
N ALA A 11 -1.54 10.07 -39.01
CA ALA A 11 -2.06 10.05 -37.65
C ALA A 11 -0.89 9.74 -36.70
N CYS A 12 -0.17 10.79 -36.28
CA CYS A 12 0.73 10.71 -35.13
C CYS A 12 -0.12 10.49 -33.87
N VAL A 13 -0.41 9.22 -33.57
CA VAL A 13 -0.93 8.82 -32.27
C VAL A 13 0.21 9.00 -31.28
N PHE A 14 0.23 10.16 -30.61
CA PHE A 14 1.02 10.33 -29.40
C PHE A 14 0.45 9.38 -28.34
N VAL A 15 1.06 8.21 -28.21
CA VAL A 15 0.91 7.36 -27.03
C VAL A 15 1.71 8.03 -25.93
N GLY A 16 1.11 9.03 -25.29
CA GLY A 16 1.62 9.54 -24.02
C GLY A 16 1.55 8.42 -22.99
N PRO A 17 2.50 8.32 -22.05
CA PRO A 17 2.34 7.41 -20.93
C PRO A 17 1.04 7.78 -20.22
N ILE A 18 0.14 6.81 -20.07
CA ILE A 18 -0.97 6.90 -19.14
C ILE A 18 -0.31 6.90 -17.76
N VAL A 19 0.11 8.09 -17.31
CA VAL A 19 0.43 8.33 -15.92
C VAL A 19 -0.89 8.11 -15.19
N ALA A 20 -1.01 6.97 -14.52
CA ALA A 20 -2.20 6.57 -13.79
C ALA A 20 -2.52 7.67 -12.79
N GLY A 21 -3.45 8.58 -13.17
CA GLY A 21 -3.76 9.87 -12.52
C GLY A 21 -3.18 9.95 -11.12
N ASP A 22 -1.97 10.49 -11.04
CA ASP A 22 -1.16 10.41 -9.84
C ASP A 22 -1.86 11.19 -8.73
N TRP A 23 -2.26 10.44 -7.69
CA TRP A 23 -2.54 11.04 -6.40
C TRP A 23 -1.31 11.89 -6.04
N ASP A 24 -1.53 13.11 -5.55
CA ASP A 24 -0.43 14.03 -5.27
C ASP A 24 0.55 13.34 -4.31
N ALA A 25 1.80 13.18 -4.74
CA ALA A 25 2.85 12.63 -3.90
C ALA A 25 3.07 13.49 -2.64
N ASN A 26 2.58 14.74 -2.64
CA ASN A 26 2.58 15.67 -1.52
C ASN A 26 1.30 15.66 -0.67
N ASP A 27 0.30 14.82 -0.98
CA ASP A 27 -0.88 14.72 -0.13
C ASP A 27 -0.52 14.07 1.22
N ASP A 28 -0.56 14.88 2.27
CA ASP A 28 -0.34 14.51 3.66
C ASP A 28 -1.65 14.41 4.47
N SER A 29 -2.80 14.56 3.81
CA SER A 29 -4.10 14.51 4.46
C SER A 29 -4.56 13.07 4.66
N PHE A 30 -4.18 12.49 5.80
CA PHE A 30 -4.90 11.35 6.35
C PHE A 30 -6.20 11.82 7.00
N ASP A 31 -7.34 11.34 6.53
CA ASP A 31 -8.64 11.56 7.20
C ASP A 31 -9.23 10.23 7.75
N PRO A 32 -9.12 9.97 9.06
CA PRO A 32 -9.68 8.76 9.69
C PRO A 32 -11.22 8.71 9.69
N ASN A 33 -11.89 9.79 9.31
CA ASN A 33 -13.36 9.90 9.28
C ASN A 33 -13.95 9.57 7.91
N ILE A 34 -13.13 9.46 6.86
CA ILE A 34 -13.61 8.96 5.57
C ILE A 34 -14.06 7.52 5.77
N HIS A 35 -15.37 7.31 5.71
CA HIS A 35 -15.96 5.99 5.92
C HIS A 35 -15.78 5.09 4.71
N SER A 36 -15.77 5.65 3.50
CA SER A 36 -15.53 4.91 2.29
C SER A 36 -15.07 5.77 1.12
N VAL A 37 -14.27 5.19 0.24
CA VAL A 37 -13.90 5.75 -1.07
C VAL A 37 -14.21 4.75 -2.18
N VAL A 38 -14.47 5.22 -3.40
CA VAL A 38 -14.62 4.35 -4.57
C VAL A 38 -13.31 4.31 -5.34
N ILE A 39 -12.80 3.11 -5.60
CA ILE A 39 -11.59 2.89 -6.40
C ILE A 39 -11.93 1.84 -7.47
N GLY A 40 -11.85 2.25 -8.73
CA GLY A 40 -12.30 1.43 -9.84
C GLY A 40 -13.81 1.17 -9.75
N ASP A 41 -14.19 -0.09 -9.73
CA ASP A 41 -15.57 -0.58 -9.60
C ASP A 41 -15.93 -1.02 -8.16
N ARG A 42 -15.05 -0.75 -7.18
CA ARG A 42 -15.21 -1.21 -5.79
C ARG A 42 -15.28 -0.06 -4.81
N SER A 43 -16.19 -0.17 -3.84
CA SER A 43 -16.20 0.67 -2.65
C SER A 43 -15.25 0.09 -1.60
N TRP A 44 -14.43 0.97 -1.04
CA TRP A 44 -13.44 0.69 -0.02
C TRP A 44 -13.84 1.40 1.25
N LEU A 45 -13.61 0.79 2.40
CA LEU A 45 -13.85 1.44 3.68
C LEU A 45 -12.59 2.22 4.09
N GLY A 46 -12.75 3.39 4.69
CA GLY A 46 -11.61 4.20 5.13
C GLY A 46 -11.00 5.10 4.06
N ASP A 47 -10.06 5.94 4.49
CA ASP A 47 -9.13 6.68 3.64
C ASP A 47 -7.88 5.83 3.32
N PRO A 48 -7.72 5.29 2.10
CA PRO A 48 -6.66 4.34 1.80
C PRO A 48 -5.32 5.04 1.59
N SER A 49 -4.26 4.41 2.07
CA SER A 49 -2.89 4.75 1.67
C SER A 49 -2.56 4.06 0.35
N PRO A 50 -2.15 4.80 -0.69
CA PRO A 50 -1.77 4.19 -1.95
C PRO A 50 -0.39 3.53 -1.85
N PHE A 51 -0.15 2.51 -2.66
CA PHE A 51 1.16 1.91 -2.86
C PHE A 51 1.36 1.49 -4.32
N VAL A 52 2.60 1.22 -4.71
CA VAL A 52 2.93 0.58 -5.99
C VAL A 52 3.29 -0.88 -5.73
N PHE A 53 2.54 -1.79 -6.35
CA PHE A 53 2.86 -3.21 -6.38
C PHE A 53 3.85 -3.48 -7.51
N THR A 54 5.06 -3.93 -7.16
CA THR A 54 6.18 -3.98 -8.10
C THR A 54 6.00 -5.02 -9.20
N GLU A 55 5.43 -6.19 -8.89
CA GLU A 55 5.29 -7.29 -9.87
C GLU A 55 4.49 -6.87 -11.11
N LEU A 56 3.50 -6.00 -10.91
CA LEU A 56 2.65 -5.50 -12.00
C LEU A 56 2.93 -4.05 -12.36
N SER A 57 3.77 -3.34 -11.58
CA SER A 57 3.93 -1.88 -11.66
C SER A 57 2.59 -1.13 -11.59
N ARG A 58 1.69 -1.57 -10.70
CA ARG A 58 0.32 -1.05 -10.58
C ARG A 58 0.07 -0.45 -9.21
N ARG A 59 -0.77 0.58 -9.18
CA ARG A 59 -1.24 1.18 -7.93
C ARG A 59 -2.18 0.20 -7.20
N GLY A 60 -1.91 0.00 -5.92
CA GLY A 60 -2.80 -0.66 -4.98
C GLY A 60 -3.14 0.26 -3.81
N TYR A 61 -4.00 -0.24 -2.93
CA TYR A 61 -4.62 0.54 -1.86
C TYR A 61 -4.68 -0.28 -0.57
N THR A 62 -4.41 0.37 0.54
CA THR A 62 -4.51 -0.24 1.87
C THR A 62 -5.92 -0.14 2.41
N HIS A 63 -6.35 -1.15 3.15
CA HIS A 63 -7.43 -1.04 4.13
C HIS A 63 -6.90 -1.47 5.49
N VAL A 64 -7.09 -0.64 6.52
CA VAL A 64 -6.60 -0.92 7.88
C VAL A 64 -7.76 -0.95 8.85
N ASN A 65 -7.86 -2.03 9.61
CA ASN A 65 -8.93 -2.22 10.59
C ASN A 65 -8.45 -2.88 11.88
N ALA A 66 -9.17 -2.60 12.95
CA ALA A 66 -9.13 -3.35 14.19
C ALA A 66 -10.01 -4.60 14.05
N THR A 67 -9.46 -5.78 14.28
CA THR A 67 -10.17 -7.06 14.19
C THR A 67 -10.01 -7.89 15.46
N ASN A 68 -11.02 -8.71 15.75
CA ASN A 68 -11.01 -9.71 16.81
C ASN A 68 -11.53 -11.02 16.19
N TYR A 69 -10.64 -11.74 15.52
CA TYR A 69 -10.96 -13.04 14.91
C TYR A 69 -10.86 -14.13 15.97
N GLU A 70 -11.82 -15.04 15.98
CA GLU A 70 -11.82 -16.18 16.89
C GLU A 70 -10.53 -17.01 16.71
N GLY A 71 -9.85 -17.31 17.83
CA GLY A 71 -8.58 -18.04 17.82
C GLY A 71 -7.33 -17.18 17.58
N PHE A 72 -7.47 -15.86 17.48
CA PHE A 72 -6.35 -14.92 17.38
C PHE A 72 -6.46 -13.81 18.45
N ASP A 73 -5.31 -13.29 18.89
CA ASP A 73 -5.30 -12.07 19.71
C ASP A 73 -5.95 -10.91 18.94
N PRO A 74 -6.64 -9.99 19.61
CA PRO A 74 -7.09 -8.74 19.01
C PRO A 74 -5.95 -8.06 18.24
N SER A 75 -6.22 -7.74 16.97
CA SER A 75 -5.17 -7.43 16.01
C SER A 75 -5.52 -6.22 15.14
N VAL A 76 -4.49 -5.51 14.70
CA VAL A 76 -4.59 -4.59 13.57
C VAL A 76 -4.29 -5.37 12.30
N ALA A 77 -5.25 -5.37 11.37
CA ALA A 77 -5.09 -5.98 10.06
C ALA A 77 -4.86 -4.89 9.01
N ILE A 78 -3.85 -5.08 8.18
CA ILE A 78 -3.52 -4.26 7.01
C ILE A 78 -3.77 -5.13 5.79
N SER A 79 -4.83 -4.83 5.05
CA SER A 79 -5.12 -5.43 3.75
C SER A 79 -4.49 -4.59 2.66
N LEU A 80 -3.71 -5.21 1.79
CA LEU A 80 -3.11 -4.63 0.61
C LEU A 80 -3.83 -5.22 -0.58
N MET A 81 -4.49 -4.40 -1.40
CA MET A 81 -5.16 -4.90 -2.59
C MET A 81 -4.79 -4.06 -3.81
N VAL A 82 -4.52 -4.76 -4.89
CA VAL A 82 -4.25 -4.22 -6.22
C VAL A 82 -5.50 -4.51 -7.04
N PRO A 83 -6.28 -3.48 -7.43
CA PRO A 83 -7.46 -3.67 -8.26
C PRO A 83 -7.10 -4.38 -9.56
N ASN A 84 -8.05 -4.99 -10.26
CA ASN A 84 -7.81 -5.47 -11.62
C ASN A 84 -8.00 -4.36 -12.65
N PRO A 85 -7.50 -4.50 -13.88
CA PRO A 85 -7.92 -3.65 -14.97
C PRO A 85 -9.44 -3.76 -15.18
N LEU A 86 -10.06 -2.70 -15.71
CA LEU A 86 -11.49 -2.74 -16.00
C LEU A 86 -11.81 -3.89 -16.96
N GLY A 87 -12.81 -4.70 -16.61
CA GLY A 87 -13.23 -5.86 -17.39
C GLY A 87 -12.47 -7.16 -17.10
N ASP A 88 -11.44 -7.14 -16.26
CA ASP A 88 -10.73 -8.35 -15.83
C ASP A 88 -11.34 -8.96 -14.56
N THR A 89 -11.79 -10.21 -14.66
CA THR A 89 -12.49 -10.97 -13.63
C THR A 89 -11.61 -11.91 -12.82
N SER A 90 -10.30 -11.90 -13.06
CA SER A 90 -9.32 -12.68 -12.28
C SER A 90 -9.34 -12.30 -10.79
N SER A 91 -8.69 -13.11 -9.94
CA SER A 91 -8.58 -12.76 -8.52
C SER A 91 -7.66 -11.55 -8.35
N PRO A 92 -8.05 -10.53 -7.55
CA PRO A 92 -7.19 -9.37 -7.32
C PRO A 92 -5.90 -9.77 -6.60
N HIS A 93 -4.80 -9.12 -6.96
CA HIS A 93 -3.53 -9.30 -6.27
C HIS A 93 -3.54 -8.53 -4.94
N GLY A 94 -2.72 -8.98 -3.99
CA GLY A 94 -2.70 -8.35 -2.67
C GLY A 94 -1.97 -9.16 -1.62
N GLY A 95 -2.14 -8.74 -0.37
CA GLY A 95 -1.60 -9.39 0.81
C GLY A 95 -2.35 -8.92 2.05
N MET A 96 -2.26 -9.69 3.13
CA MET A 96 -2.82 -9.30 4.41
C MET A 96 -1.75 -9.51 5.49
N LEU A 97 -1.45 -8.43 6.21
CA LEU A 97 -0.59 -8.44 7.37
C LEU A 97 -1.45 -8.24 8.61
N MET A 98 -1.46 -9.21 9.51
CA MET A 98 -2.14 -9.10 10.81
C MET A 98 -1.11 -9.08 11.93
N MET A 99 -1.21 -8.07 12.77
CA MET A 99 -0.32 -7.84 13.90
C MET A 99 -1.15 -7.66 15.16
N ASN A 100 -0.80 -8.37 16.23
CA ASN A 100 -1.37 -8.09 17.54
C ASN A 100 -0.90 -6.72 18.07
N LYS A 101 -1.38 -6.31 19.24
CA LYS A 101 -1.05 -5.01 19.84
C LYS A 101 0.46 -4.74 19.94
N ASP A 102 1.22 -5.68 20.49
CA ASP A 102 2.66 -5.50 20.70
C ASP A 102 3.42 -5.44 19.37
N GLN A 103 3.09 -6.34 18.44
CA GLN A 103 3.65 -6.33 17.08
C GLN A 103 3.33 -5.02 16.35
N THR A 104 2.12 -4.50 16.51
CA THR A 104 1.68 -3.23 15.92
C THR A 104 2.49 -2.05 16.46
N LEU A 105 2.74 -2.00 17.77
CA LEU A 105 3.56 -0.95 18.38
C LEU A 105 5.00 -0.99 17.86
N VAL A 106 5.58 -2.18 17.73
CA VAL A 106 6.91 -2.39 17.15
C VAL A 106 6.94 -1.93 15.68
N PHE A 107 5.93 -2.29 14.89
CA PHE A 107 5.79 -1.84 13.51
C PHE A 107 5.72 -0.31 13.40
N ILE A 108 4.86 0.34 14.21
CA ILE A 108 4.73 1.80 14.23
C ILE A 108 6.07 2.45 14.53
N LYS A 109 6.81 1.93 15.53
CA LYS A 109 8.13 2.44 15.88
C LYS A 109 9.09 2.32 14.70
N HIS A 110 9.16 1.16 14.06
CA HIS A 110 10.05 0.93 12.93
C HIS A 110 9.78 1.86 11.76
N VAL A 111 8.53 1.97 11.28
CA VAL A 111 8.21 2.89 10.19
C VAL A 111 8.47 4.35 10.60
N THR A 112 8.16 4.72 11.85
CA THR A 112 8.44 6.08 12.34
C THR A 112 9.93 6.40 12.35
N ASP A 113 10.76 5.46 12.79
CA ASP A 113 12.22 5.61 12.81
C ASP A 113 12.77 5.70 11.38
N LEU A 114 12.28 4.88 10.46
CA LEU A 114 12.67 4.92 9.05
C LEU A 114 12.34 6.26 8.39
N LEU A 115 11.15 6.80 8.64
CA LEU A 115 10.71 8.09 8.07
C LEU A 115 11.44 9.30 8.67
N LYS A 116 12.15 9.13 9.79
CA LYS A 116 12.96 10.18 10.45
C LYS A 116 14.45 10.07 10.15
N ALA A 117 14.91 8.96 9.59
CA ALA A 117 16.32 8.77 9.29
C ALA A 117 16.75 9.76 8.20
N GLU A 118 17.77 10.57 8.50
CA GLU A 118 18.39 11.45 7.50
C GLU A 118 19.30 10.63 6.58
N GLU A 119 18.92 10.56 5.28
CA GLU A 119 19.61 10.20 4.02
C GLU A 119 20.90 9.34 3.95
N LYS A 120 21.50 8.82 5.03
CA LYS A 120 22.81 8.11 4.94
C LYS A 120 22.90 6.77 5.63
N ASP A 121 21.89 6.34 6.37
CA ASP A 121 21.92 5.01 6.96
C ASP A 121 21.28 3.99 6.03
N SER A 122 22.15 3.09 5.56
CA SER A 122 21.93 1.84 4.82
C SER A 122 20.49 1.32 4.78
N GLU A 123 20.08 0.83 3.61
CA GLU A 123 18.87 0.02 3.44
C GLU A 123 18.66 -0.91 4.64
N LYS A 124 17.55 -0.74 5.35
CA LYS A 124 17.28 -1.51 6.56
C LYS A 124 16.11 -2.43 6.30
N ARG A 125 16.36 -3.74 6.35
CA ARG A 125 15.32 -4.78 6.33
C ARG A 125 15.02 -5.21 7.75
N ILE A 126 13.75 -5.12 8.15
CA ILE A 126 13.26 -5.47 9.48
C ILE A 126 12.17 -6.52 9.32
N GLU A 127 12.36 -7.69 9.91
CA GLU A 127 11.35 -8.75 9.90
C GLU A 127 10.11 -8.32 10.72
N ILE A 128 8.93 -8.57 10.18
CA ILE A 128 7.65 -8.32 10.83
C ILE A 128 7.04 -9.65 11.18
N LYS A 129 6.84 -9.88 12.48
CA LYS A 129 6.08 -11.04 12.95
C LYS A 129 4.60 -10.84 12.61
N SER A 130 4.05 -11.77 11.83
CA SER A 130 2.63 -11.85 11.50
C SER A 130 1.95 -12.95 12.31
N ALA A 131 0.63 -12.81 12.53
CA ALA A 131 -0.19 -13.86 13.12
C ALA A 131 -0.36 -15.09 12.21
N PHE A 132 -0.17 -14.94 10.88
CA PHE A 132 -0.30 -16.04 9.93
C PHE A 132 1.01 -16.82 9.74
N LYS A 133 0.94 -18.15 9.94
CA LYS A 133 2.08 -19.06 9.66
C LYS A 133 2.36 -19.13 8.15
N GLY A 134 3.63 -19.01 7.77
CA GLY A 134 4.10 -19.22 6.38
C GLY A 134 4.22 -17.96 5.52
N ALA A 135 3.81 -16.79 6.04
CA ALA A 135 4.08 -15.51 5.40
C ALA A 135 5.28 -14.83 6.09
N ASP A 136 6.37 -14.62 5.36
CA ASP A 136 7.56 -13.91 5.83
C ASP A 136 7.46 -12.44 5.42
N TRP A 137 6.97 -11.63 6.36
CA TRP A 137 6.81 -10.20 6.15
C TRP A 137 8.06 -9.44 6.58
N ALA A 138 8.45 -8.43 5.81
CA ALA A 138 9.50 -7.50 6.21
C ALA A 138 9.19 -6.06 5.80
N LEU A 139 9.68 -5.13 6.60
CA LEU A 139 9.72 -3.70 6.31
C LEU A 139 11.11 -3.37 5.76
N VAL A 140 11.18 -2.69 4.62
CA VAL A 140 12.44 -2.24 4.03
C VAL A 140 12.42 -0.75 3.75
N SER A 141 13.44 -0.02 4.15
CA SER A 141 13.69 1.33 3.64
C SER A 141 14.67 1.27 2.47
N LYS A 142 14.34 1.96 1.37
CA LYS A 142 15.25 2.16 0.23
C LYS A 142 15.10 3.58 -0.29
N HIS A 143 16.04 4.01 -1.12
CA HIS A 143 15.81 5.15 -1.99
C HIS A 143 15.41 4.64 -3.36
N ASP A 144 14.45 5.30 -4.01
CA ASP A 144 14.14 5.01 -5.41
C ASP A 144 15.17 5.62 -6.37
N ASP A 145 14.98 5.41 -7.67
CA ASP A 145 15.90 5.90 -8.71
C ASP A 145 16.03 7.44 -8.73
N SER A 146 15.08 8.16 -8.12
CA SER A 146 15.12 9.62 -7.97
C SER A 146 15.80 10.07 -6.67
N GLY A 147 16.25 9.13 -5.85
CA GLY A 147 16.84 9.39 -4.54
C GLY A 147 15.81 9.65 -3.44
N GLN A 148 14.51 9.41 -3.69
CA GLN A 148 13.48 9.61 -2.66
C GLN A 148 13.36 8.39 -1.75
N LEU A 149 13.25 8.61 -0.45
CA LEU A 149 12.99 7.55 0.52
C LEU A 149 11.63 6.88 0.23
N ILE A 150 11.68 5.57 0.06
CA ILE A 150 10.53 4.69 -0.06
C ILE A 150 10.55 3.66 1.07
N VAL A 151 9.37 3.33 1.57
CA VAL A 151 9.15 2.24 2.51
C VAL A 151 8.52 1.09 1.73
N GLN A 152 9.04 -0.13 1.89
CA GLN A 152 8.53 -1.32 1.24
C GLN A 152 8.00 -2.28 2.29
N LEU A 153 6.83 -2.86 2.03
CA LEU A 153 6.44 -4.11 2.65
C LEU A 153 6.78 -5.23 1.69
N GLU A 154 7.56 -6.20 2.14
CA GLU A 154 7.85 -7.43 1.42
C GLU A 154 7.04 -8.56 2.07
N ASN A 155 6.38 -9.38 1.25
CA ASN A 155 5.77 -10.63 1.67
C ASN A 155 6.38 -11.78 0.87
N LYS A 156 7.24 -12.55 1.52
CA LYS A 156 7.91 -13.68 0.91
C LYS A 156 7.13 -14.97 1.19
N THR A 157 6.85 -15.69 0.10
CA THR A 157 6.34 -17.05 0.11
C THR A 157 7.39 -18.01 -0.44
N ALA A 158 7.08 -19.30 -0.55
CA ALA A 158 8.00 -20.28 -1.14
C ALA A 158 8.35 -19.96 -2.60
N ASP A 159 7.39 -19.42 -3.36
CA ASP A 159 7.47 -19.30 -4.81
C ASP A 159 7.80 -17.87 -5.28
N LYS A 160 7.53 -16.85 -4.44
CA LYS A 160 7.68 -15.44 -4.84
C LYS A 160 7.90 -14.48 -3.68
N THR A 161 8.23 -13.24 -4.00
CA THR A 161 8.30 -12.12 -3.05
C THR A 161 7.47 -10.96 -3.59
N ASP A 162 6.32 -10.75 -2.97
CA ASP A 162 5.46 -9.62 -3.26
C ASP A 162 6.05 -8.36 -2.60
N VAL A 163 6.23 -7.27 -3.36
CA VAL A 163 6.74 -6.00 -2.83
C VAL A 163 5.74 -4.87 -3.05
N TYR A 164 5.40 -4.20 -1.96
CA TYR A 164 4.46 -3.08 -1.91
C TYR A 164 5.20 -1.81 -1.49
N ARG A 165 5.41 -0.89 -2.44
CA ARG A 165 6.19 0.34 -2.25
C ARG A 165 5.30 1.52 -1.86
N PHE A 166 5.64 2.18 -0.78
CA PHE A 166 5.00 3.38 -0.27
C PHE A 166 5.97 4.56 -0.37
N THR A 167 5.49 5.70 -0.84
CA THR A 167 6.19 6.97 -0.67
C THR A 167 6.21 7.36 0.81
N ALA A 168 7.05 8.34 1.18
CA ALA A 168 7.09 8.84 2.55
C ALA A 168 5.70 9.31 3.04
N ASN A 169 4.93 10.02 2.21
CA ASN A 169 3.61 10.52 2.60
C ASN A 169 2.56 9.40 2.68
N ALA A 170 2.55 8.46 1.73
CA ALA A 170 1.70 7.28 1.84
C ALA A 170 2.02 6.45 3.10
N SER A 171 3.29 6.40 3.50
CA SER A 171 3.72 5.72 4.74
C SER A 171 3.21 6.44 6.00
N LYS A 172 3.24 7.78 6.03
CA LYS A 172 2.67 8.58 7.12
C LYS A 172 1.15 8.37 7.24
N LYS A 173 0.45 8.32 6.09
CA LYS A 173 -0.98 8.04 6.02
C LYS A 173 -1.32 6.67 6.56
N LEU A 174 -0.55 5.65 6.17
CA LEU A 174 -0.68 4.28 6.67
C LEU A 174 -0.48 4.23 8.18
N LEU A 175 0.55 4.91 8.70
CA LEU A 175 0.79 5.03 10.13
C LEU A 175 -0.38 5.68 10.89
N GLY A 176 -1.02 6.70 10.30
CA GLY A 176 -2.24 7.32 10.84
C GLY A 176 -3.37 6.30 11.01
N ALA A 177 -3.64 5.52 9.94
CA ALA A 177 -4.68 4.50 9.93
C ALA A 177 -4.42 3.35 10.91
N ILE A 178 -3.16 2.91 11.03
CA ILE A 178 -2.73 1.89 12.00
C ILE A 178 -2.92 2.39 13.43
N ARG A 179 -2.47 3.60 13.75
CA ARG A 179 -2.64 4.20 15.09
C ARG A 179 -4.10 4.35 15.46
N HIS A 180 -4.95 4.75 14.52
CA HIS A 180 -6.40 4.84 14.72
C HIS A 180 -7.02 3.47 15.04
N SER A 181 -6.65 2.44 14.25
CA SER A 181 -7.14 1.09 14.46
C SER A 181 -6.65 0.49 15.78
N LEU A 182 -5.40 0.74 16.16
CA LEU A 182 -4.85 0.32 17.45
C LEU A 182 -5.64 0.89 18.63
N LYS A 183 -5.97 2.19 18.60
CA LYS A 183 -6.81 2.83 19.62
C LYS A 183 -8.21 2.19 19.72
N LYS A 184 -8.77 1.72 18.60
CA LYS A 184 -10.06 1.03 18.59
C LYS A 184 -10.02 -0.36 19.24
N LEU A 185 -8.86 -1.04 19.22
CA LEU A 185 -8.68 -2.28 19.99
C LEU A 185 -8.73 -1.97 21.50
N ASP A 186 -7.95 -0.97 21.92
CA ASP A 186 -7.87 -0.55 23.34
C ASP A 186 -9.23 -0.11 23.90
N ALA A 187 -10.04 0.59 23.10
CA ALA A 187 -11.37 1.04 23.52
C ALA A 187 -12.40 -0.09 23.67
N LYS A 188 -12.19 -1.23 22.99
CA LYS A 188 -13.05 -2.41 23.12
C LYS A 188 -12.66 -3.31 24.29
N ASP A 189 -11.40 -3.23 24.72
CA ASP A 189 -10.88 -3.99 25.87
C ASP A 189 -11.10 -3.28 27.22
N ALA A 190 -11.68 -2.07 27.22
CA ALA A 190 -12.06 -1.36 28.44
C ALA A 190 -13.29 -2.02 29.08
N PRO A 191 -13.30 -2.28 30.41
CA PRO A 191 -14.50 -2.74 31.09
C PRO A 191 -15.59 -1.67 30.94
N GLN A 192 -16.78 -2.09 30.47
CA GLN A 192 -17.99 -1.26 30.49
C GLN A 192 -18.48 -1.05 31.92
#